data_AF-A0A3D3X1T9-F1
#
_entry.id   AF-A0A3D3X1T9-F1
#
_cell.length_a   1.000
_cell.length_b   1.000
_cell.length_c   1.000
_cell.angle_alpha   90.00
_cell.angle_beta   90.00
_cell.angle_gamma   90.00
#
_symmetry.space_group_name_H-M   'P 1'
#
loop_
_entity.id
_entity.type
_entity.pdbx_description
1 polymer ?
#
loop_
_entity_poly.entity_id
_entity_poly.type
_entity_poly.pdbx_seq_one_letter_code
_entity_poly.pdbx_strand_id
1 'polypeptide(L)'
;MVQQSVKTWSEEGRTYNYDQTVAMAESATPFQAFIDPDLPQFLPAGDMPSRIKDYCQNSGQEVPQTPEELLRVIYESLAMKYRYFLNLLVKVSGKEVKKLHVLGGGSRNRLLNQFCANA
;
A
#
# COMPACT_ATOMS: atom_id res chain seq x y z
N MET A 1 7.51 -0.63 -1.84
CA MET A 1 7.06 -1.57 -0.79
C MET A 1 6.66 -2.93 -1.36
N VAL A 2 5.55 -3.08 -2.11
CA VAL A 2 5.09 -4.40 -2.65
C VAL A 2 6.20 -5.20 -3.34
N GLN A 3 6.93 -4.59 -4.27
CA GLN A 3 8.03 -5.26 -4.98
C GLN A 3 9.14 -5.75 -4.03
N GLN A 4 9.46 -4.97 -2.98
CA GLN A 4 10.47 -5.36 -2.00
C GLN A 4 9.93 -6.52 -1.14
N SER A 5 8.66 -6.48 -0.74
CA SER A 5 8.01 -7.60 -0.03
C SER A 5 8.03 -8.89 -0.85
N VAL A 6 7.68 -8.83 -2.13
CA VAL A 6 7.74 -9.98 -3.04
C VAL A 6 9.17 -10.50 -3.18
N LYS A 7 10.16 -9.60 -3.26
CA LYS A 7 11.57 -10.00 -3.31
C LYS A 7 11.99 -10.75 -2.04
N THR A 8 11.68 -10.21 -0.85
CA THR A 8 11.97 -10.86 0.43
C THR A 8 11.33 -12.24 0.52
N TRP A 9 10.05 -12.37 0.17
CA TRP A 9 9.36 -13.66 0.18
C TRP A 9 9.96 -14.65 -0.83
N SER A 10 10.39 -14.17 -1.99
CA SER A 10 11.03 -15.02 -3.00
C SER A 10 12.35 -15.60 -2.50
N GLU A 11 13.14 -14.84 -1.73
CA GLU A 11 14.37 -15.30 -1.08
C GLU A 11 14.08 -16.38 -0.01
N GLU A 12 12.88 -16.36 0.55
CA GLU A 12 12.36 -17.37 1.50
C GLU A 12 11.62 -18.54 0.82
N GLY A 13 11.69 -18.64 -0.51
CA GLY A 13 11.07 -19.73 -1.29
C GLY A 13 9.58 -19.54 -1.62
N ARG A 14 9.02 -18.34 -1.38
CA ARG A 14 7.63 -17.98 -1.70
C ARG A 14 7.56 -16.99 -2.85
N THR A 15 7.19 -17.46 -4.03
CA THR A 15 7.12 -16.62 -5.22
C THR A 15 5.68 -16.22 -5.54
N TYR A 16 5.45 -14.91 -5.68
CA TYR A 16 4.18 -14.34 -6.09
C TYR A 16 4.36 -13.50 -7.35
N ASN A 17 3.50 -13.72 -8.34
CA ASN A 17 3.37 -12.80 -9.47
C ASN A 17 2.48 -11.59 -9.09
N TYR A 18 2.47 -10.59 -9.96
CA TYR A 18 1.74 -9.35 -9.71
C TYR A 18 0.24 -9.57 -9.45
N ASP A 19 -0.44 -10.33 -10.30
CA ASP A 19 -1.88 -10.56 -10.20
C ASP A 19 -2.24 -11.32 -8.90
N GLN A 20 -1.39 -12.25 -8.48
CA GLN A 20 -1.51 -12.93 -7.19
C GLN A 20 -1.45 -11.95 -6.03
N THR A 21 -0.49 -11.01 -6.03
CA THR A 21 -0.40 -10.02 -4.93
C THR A 21 -1.64 -9.13 -4.84
N VAL A 22 -2.29 -8.84 -5.96
CA VAL A 22 -3.53 -8.06 -5.98
C VAL A 22 -4.68 -8.88 -5.41
N ALA A 23 -4.85 -10.13 -5.86
CA ALA A 23 -5.91 -11.02 -5.36
C ALA A 23 -5.75 -11.33 -3.86
N MET A 24 -4.52 -11.54 -3.39
CA MET A 24 -4.19 -11.75 -1.98
C MET A 24 -4.60 -10.58 -1.09
N ALA A 25 -4.31 -9.35 -1.54
CA ALA A 25 -4.76 -8.16 -0.82
C ALA A 25 -6.28 -8.05 -0.80
N GLU A 26 -6.95 -8.35 -1.91
CA GLU A 26 -8.41 -8.28 -2.02
C GLU A 26 -9.11 -9.23 -1.05
N SER A 27 -8.57 -10.44 -0.84
CA SER A 27 -9.12 -11.44 0.08
C SER A 27 -8.87 -11.16 1.56
N ALA A 28 -7.94 -10.26 1.89
CA ALA A 28 -7.61 -9.94 3.28
C ALA A 28 -8.68 -9.05 3.94
N THR A 29 -8.77 -9.14 5.27
CA THR A 29 -9.61 -8.25 6.08
C THR A 29 -9.19 -6.78 5.89
N PRO A 30 -10.10 -5.87 5.55
CA PRO A 30 -9.79 -4.45 5.36
C PRO A 30 -9.40 -3.73 6.65
N PHE A 31 -8.66 -2.63 6.50
CA PHE A 31 -8.48 -1.57 7.50
C PHE A 31 -7.95 -2.02 8.87
N GLN A 32 -7.11 -3.06 8.90
CA GLN A 32 -6.50 -3.55 10.15
C GLN A 32 -5.35 -2.65 10.63
N ALA A 33 -4.60 -2.06 9.70
CA ALA A 33 -3.51 -1.14 10.00
C ALA A 33 -3.21 -0.22 8.82
N PHE A 34 -2.52 0.88 9.12
CA PHE A 34 -2.06 1.84 8.13
C PHE A 34 -0.62 2.28 8.40
N ILE A 35 0.09 2.53 7.32
CA ILE A 35 1.46 3.07 7.33
C ILE A 35 1.50 4.35 6.52
N ASP A 36 2.35 5.31 6.90
CA ASP A 36 2.66 6.41 5.98
C ASP A 36 3.80 5.94 5.05
N PRO A 37 3.53 5.72 3.74
CA PRO A 37 4.52 5.21 2.80
C PRO A 37 5.73 6.15 2.59
N ASP A 38 5.61 7.42 2.99
CA ASP A 38 6.67 8.42 2.85
C ASP A 38 7.65 8.42 4.03
N LEU A 39 7.42 7.61 5.08
CA LEU A 39 8.33 7.58 6.24
C LEU A 39 9.72 7.07 5.83
N PRO A 40 10.81 7.66 6.38
CA PRO A 40 12.18 7.31 5.99
C PRO A 40 12.52 5.82 6.09
N GLN A 41 11.92 5.09 7.03
CA GLN A 41 12.12 3.64 7.18
C GLN A 41 11.62 2.81 5.99
N PHE A 42 10.67 3.31 5.19
CA PHE A 42 10.12 2.59 4.04
C PHE A 42 10.81 2.94 2.70
N LEU A 43 11.75 3.88 2.71
CA LEU A 43 12.52 4.27 1.51
C LEU A 43 13.60 3.25 1.12
N PRO A 44 14.42 2.72 2.04
CA PRO A 44 15.49 1.80 1.65
C PRO A 44 14.94 0.46 1.15
N ALA A 45 15.62 -0.13 0.18
CA ALA A 45 15.38 -1.52 -0.23
C ALA A 45 15.68 -2.51 0.91
N GLY A 46 15.29 -3.77 0.73
CA GLY A 46 15.51 -4.86 1.68
C GLY A 46 14.21 -5.38 2.29
N ASP A 47 14.30 -5.87 3.52
CA ASP A 47 13.20 -6.52 4.25
C ASP A 47 12.07 -5.54 4.60
N MET A 48 11.20 -5.30 3.62
CA MET A 48 10.01 -4.47 3.76
C MET A 48 8.94 -5.11 4.64
N PRO A 49 8.68 -6.44 4.57
CA PRO A 49 7.70 -7.09 5.43
C PRO A 49 7.98 -6.86 6.92
N SER A 50 9.23 -7.08 7.37
CA SER A 50 9.57 -6.88 8.78
C SER A 50 9.42 -5.43 9.21
N ARG A 51 9.86 -4.46 8.39
CA ARG A 51 9.69 -3.03 8.72
C ARG A 51 8.23 -2.61 8.86
N ILE A 52 7.33 -3.17 8.06
CA ILE A 52 5.89 -2.89 8.17
C ILE A 52 5.35 -3.50 9.48
N LYS A 53 5.72 -4.75 9.79
CA LYS A 53 5.32 -5.40 11.06
C LYS A 53 5.83 -4.63 12.27
N ASP A 54 7.10 -4.23 12.27
CA ASP A 54 7.73 -3.43 13.32
C ASP A 54 7.02 -2.09 13.50
N TYR A 55 6.66 -1.41 12.40
CA TYR A 55 5.92 -0.17 12.47
C TYR A 55 4.53 -0.37 13.10
N CYS A 56 3.78 -1.37 12.65
CA CYS A 56 2.46 -1.68 13.22
C CYS A 56 2.58 -1.97 14.72
N GLN A 57 3.55 -2.79 15.12
CA GLN A 57 3.78 -3.13 16.52
C GLN A 57 4.13 -1.89 17.36
N ASN A 58 5.08 -1.07 16.90
CA ASN A 58 5.54 0.12 17.62
C ASN A 58 4.48 1.22 17.71
N SER A 59 3.55 1.26 16.76
CA SER A 59 2.42 2.20 16.75
C SER A 59 1.17 1.67 17.46
N GLY A 60 1.21 0.45 18.02
CA GLY A 60 0.07 -0.18 18.70
C GLY A 60 -1.07 -0.60 17.76
N GLN A 61 -0.79 -0.71 16.46
CA GLN A 61 -1.74 -1.19 15.46
C GLN A 61 -1.71 -2.72 15.38
N GLU A 62 -2.72 -3.29 14.72
CA GLU A 62 -2.72 -4.72 14.43
C GLU A 62 -1.54 -5.09 13.51
N VAL A 63 -0.76 -6.09 13.92
CA VAL A 63 0.42 -6.52 13.18
C VAL A 63 -0.02 -7.51 12.11
N PRO A 64 0.20 -7.24 10.81
CA PRO A 64 -0.14 -8.19 9.76
C PRO A 64 0.69 -9.46 9.91
N GLN A 65 0.01 -10.60 10.02
CA GLN A 65 0.61 -11.92 10.18
C GLN A 65 0.86 -12.58 8.83
N THR A 66 -0.04 -12.36 7.87
CA THR A 66 -0.02 -13.00 6.55
C THR A 66 0.46 -12.06 5.44
N PRO A 67 1.02 -12.59 4.33
CA PRO A 67 1.30 -11.79 3.13
C PRO A 67 0.08 -11.03 2.60
N GLU A 68 -1.10 -11.64 2.65
CA GLU A 68 -2.39 -11.08 2.27
C GLU A 68 -2.70 -9.80 3.07
N GLU A 69 -2.65 -9.89 4.40
CA GLU A 69 -2.84 -8.74 5.30
C GLU A 69 -1.80 -7.65 5.06
N LEU A 70 -0.54 -8.03 4.89
CA LEU A 70 0.54 -7.07 4.66
C LEU A 70 0.36 -6.32 3.34
N LEU A 71 -0.03 -7.02 2.28
CA LEU A 71 -0.35 -6.40 0.99
C LEU A 71 -1.57 -5.48 1.10
N ARG A 72 -2.58 -5.88 1.88
CA ARG A 72 -3.76 -5.05 2.15
C ARG A 72 -3.40 -3.72 2.83
N VAL A 73 -2.60 -3.79 3.89
CA VAL A 73 -2.06 -2.60 4.59
C VAL A 73 -1.33 -1.69 3.61
N ILE A 74 -0.46 -2.23 2.75
CA ILE A 74 0.29 -1.42 1.77
C ILE A 74 -0.66 -0.70 0.80
N TYR A 75 -1.61 -1.42 0.18
CA TYR A 75 -2.47 -0.83 -0.84
C TYR A 75 -3.45 0.20 -0.27
N GLU A 76 -4.07 -0.07 0.87
CA GLU A 76 -4.97 0.87 1.52
C GLU A 76 -4.22 2.14 1.97
N SER A 77 -3.03 1.98 2.54
CA SER A 77 -2.17 3.09 2.95
C SER A 77 -1.77 3.99 1.78
N LEU A 78 -1.43 3.41 0.63
CA LEU A 78 -1.15 4.16 -0.59
C LEU A 78 -2.38 4.94 -1.08
N ALA A 79 -3.56 4.30 -1.11
CA ALA A 79 -4.79 4.96 -1.52
C ALA A 79 -5.14 6.16 -0.61
N MET A 80 -5.02 5.97 0.71
CA MET A 80 -5.24 7.07 1.66
C MET A 80 -4.23 8.20 1.49
N LYS A 81 -2.97 7.87 1.21
CA LYS A 81 -1.94 8.89 0.96
C LYS A 81 -2.25 9.70 -0.30
N TYR A 82 -2.75 9.05 -1.35
CA TYR A 82 -3.19 9.77 -2.55
C TYR A 82 -4.36 10.70 -2.26
N ARG A 83 -5.37 10.25 -1.50
CA ARG A 83 -6.47 11.12 -1.05
C ARG A 83 -5.96 12.31 -0.24
N TYR A 84 -5.03 12.08 0.68
CA TYR A 84 -4.41 13.14 1.48
C TYR A 84 -3.75 14.21 0.60
N PHE A 85 -2.92 13.81 -0.36
CA PHE A 85 -2.27 14.76 -1.26
C PHE A 85 -3.26 15.45 -2.19
N LEU A 86 -4.29 14.75 -2.66
CA LEU A 86 -5.34 15.34 -3.47
C LEU A 86 -6.05 16.47 -2.71
N ASN A 87 -6.42 16.23 -1.46
CA ASN A 87 -7.04 17.23 -0.60
C ASN A 87 -6.11 18.43 -0.36
N LEU A 88 -4.81 18.18 -0.17
CA LEU A 88 -3.83 19.25 -0.03
C LEU A 88 -3.73 20.10 -1.30
N LEU A 89 -3.71 19.46 -2.47
CA LEU A 89 -3.69 20.15 -3.76
C LEU A 89 -4.95 20.99 -3.98
N VAL A 90 -6.13 20.46 -3.65
CA VAL A 90 -7.40 21.22 -3.71
C VAL A 90 -7.34 22.43 -2.77
N LYS A 91 -6.86 22.24 -1.53
CA LYS A 91 -6.74 23.30 -0.53
C LYS A 91 -5.81 24.43 -0.98
N VAL A 92 -4.67 24.09 -1.57
CA VAL A 92 -3.67 25.08 -2.01
C VAL A 92 -4.07 25.74 -3.33
N SER A 93 -4.67 25.00 -4.26
CA SER A 93 -5.03 25.54 -5.58
C SER A 93 -6.40 26.23 -5.61
N GLY A 94 -7.29 25.94 -4.66
CA GLY A 94 -8.69 26.36 -4.66
C GLY A 94 -9.53 25.73 -5.78
N LYS A 95 -9.00 24.72 -6.49
CA LYS A 95 -9.67 24.06 -7.62
C LYS A 95 -10.17 22.69 -7.23
N GLU A 96 -11.41 22.39 -7.59
CA GLU A 96 -11.94 21.03 -7.48
C GLU A 96 -11.24 20.07 -8.45
N VAL A 97 -10.96 18.85 -7.98
CA VAL A 97 -10.48 17.76 -8.83
C VAL A 97 -11.62 16.78 -9.10
N LYS A 98 -12.01 16.64 -10.37
CA LYS A 98 -13.10 15.76 -10.79
C LYS A 98 -12.61 14.42 -11.34
N LYS A 99 -11.33 14.31 -11.69
CA LYS A 99 -10.73 13.13 -12.32
C LYS A 99 -9.29 12.95 -11.87
N LEU A 100 -8.94 11.72 -11.50
CA LEU A 100 -7.57 11.28 -11.24
C LEU A 100 -7.12 10.40 -12.40
N HIS A 101 -6.05 10.80 -13.09
CA HIS A 101 -5.44 10.01 -14.17
C HIS A 101 -4.23 9.26 -13.64
N VAL A 102 -4.34 7.94 -13.50
CA VAL A 102 -3.23 7.07 -13.05
C VAL A 102 -2.44 6.60 -14.27
N LEU A 103 -1.14 6.88 -14.28
CA LEU A 103 -0.22 6.54 -15.38
C LEU A 103 0.79 5.48 -14.94
N GLY A 104 1.47 4.86 -15.92
CA GLY A 104 2.54 3.88 -15.66
C GLY A 104 2.06 2.56 -15.08
N GLY A 105 2.96 1.83 -14.41
CA GLY A 105 2.67 0.47 -13.91
C GLY A 105 1.48 0.38 -12.94
N GLY A 106 1.24 1.44 -12.16
CA GLY A 106 0.11 1.54 -11.23
C GLY A 106 -1.26 1.51 -11.90
N SER A 107 -1.36 1.93 -13.17
CA SER A 107 -2.62 1.89 -13.93
C SER A 107 -3.18 0.47 -14.10
N ARG A 108 -2.33 -0.56 -14.01
CA ARG A 108 -2.74 -1.98 -14.08
C ARG A 108 -3.24 -2.52 -12.75
N ASN A 109 -3.08 -1.79 -11.63
CA ASN A 109 -3.56 -2.20 -10.32
C ASN A 109 -5.03 -1.83 -10.14
N ARG A 110 -5.95 -2.69 -10.58
CA ARG A 110 -7.39 -2.41 -10.47
C ARG A 110 -7.84 -2.22 -9.03
N LEU A 111 -7.32 -3.01 -8.10
CA LEU A 111 -7.65 -2.91 -6.68
C LEU A 111 -7.23 -1.55 -6.09
N LEU A 112 -5.96 -1.17 -6.27
CA LEU A 112 -5.48 0.13 -5.82
C LEU A 112 -6.25 1.27 -6.49
N ASN A 113 -6.50 1.18 -7.80
CA ASN A 113 -7.27 2.21 -8.51
C ASN A 113 -8.69 2.35 -7.93
N GLN A 114 -9.33 1.23 -7.55
CA GLN A 114 -10.64 1.25 -6.90
C GLN A 114 -10.55 1.83 -5.48
N PHE A 115 -9.52 1.47 -4.71
CA PHE A 115 -9.29 2.08 -3.39
C PHE A 115 -9.09 3.59 -3.49
N CYS A 116 -8.33 4.06 -4.50
CA CYS A 116 -8.15 5.48 -4.77
C CYS A 116 -9.44 6.19 -5.21
N ALA A 117 -10.37 5.48 -5.87
CA ALA A 117 -11.67 6.02 -6.24
C ALA A 117 -12.64 6.08 -5.05
N ASN A 118 -12.51 5.14 -4.11
CA ASN A 118 -13.32 5.08 -2.89
C ASN A 118 -12.85 6.05 -1.81
N ALA A 119 -11.53 6.28 -1.73
CA ALA A 119 -10.90 7.18 -0.78
C ALA A 119 -11.20 8.64 -1.14
#